data_AF-A0A6H1K3W9-F1
#
_entry.id   AF-A0A6H1K3W9-F1
#
_cell.length_a   1.000
_cell.length_b   1.000
_cell.length_c   1.000
_cell.angle_alpha   90.00
_cell.angle_beta   90.00
_cell.angle_gamma   90.00
#
_symmetry.space_group_name_H-M   'P 1'
#
loop_
_entity.id
_entity.type
_entity.pdbx_description
1 polymer ?
#
loop_
_entity_poly.entity_id
_entity_poly.type
_entity_poly.pdbx_seq_one_letter_code
_entity_poly.pdbx_strand_id
1 'polypeptide(L)'
;MTPYSLAFYLEVVTSGTLLGAPPTASPDEVTQALGTDYAENPPTDSDDPHMWRDYGLAEFSWQRASADAPWTGHHFTLQVHRLTQGRKAVGETLRSRYGRFDRRLRFEKLRRLLEKRGTPLVEVPDFPSQAPYYRVYWQPTSQVSITVIRAHGKYATPDDLRVGDVYHILAPMTPEEVEWRRSRPW
;
A
#
# COMPACT_ATOMS: atom_id res chain seq x y z
N MET A 1 -4.10 -14.53 20.22
CA MET A 1 -3.04 -14.24 19.23
C MET A 1 -3.68 -13.63 17.99
N THR A 2 -3.16 -12.48 17.53
CA THR A 2 -3.52 -11.92 16.22
C THR A 2 -2.95 -12.86 15.15
N PRO A 3 -3.68 -13.23 14.08
CA PRO A 3 -3.09 -13.99 12.98
C PRO A 3 -1.84 -13.25 12.48
N TYR A 4 -0.73 -13.96 12.27
CA TYR A 4 0.59 -13.34 12.05
C TYR A 4 0.63 -12.35 10.87
N SER A 5 -0.14 -12.58 9.81
CA SER A 5 -0.27 -11.64 8.67
C SER A 5 -0.97 -10.33 9.04
N LEU A 6 -1.85 -10.32 10.05
CA LEU A 6 -2.48 -9.09 10.51
C LEU A 6 -1.53 -8.24 11.37
N ALA A 7 -0.51 -8.85 11.98
CA ALA A 7 0.56 -8.09 12.62
C ALA A 7 1.37 -7.28 11.60
N PHE A 8 1.61 -7.82 10.40
CA PHE A 8 2.27 -7.10 9.30
C PHE A 8 1.51 -5.83 8.91
N TYR A 9 0.20 -5.93 8.63
CA TYR A 9 -0.58 -4.75 8.26
C TYR A 9 -0.65 -3.71 9.39
N LEU A 10 -0.70 -4.15 10.64
CA LEU A 10 -0.66 -3.24 11.78
C LEU A 10 0.68 -2.52 11.88
N GLU A 11 1.80 -3.22 11.68
CA GLU A 11 3.14 -2.63 11.67
C GLU A 11 3.23 -1.56 10.57
N VAL A 12 2.88 -1.90 9.34
CA VAL A 12 2.92 -0.97 8.20
C VAL A 12 2.04 0.26 8.42
N VAL A 13 0.79 0.07 8.85
CA VAL A 13 -0.15 1.19 9.06
C VAL A 13 0.25 2.07 10.24
N THR A 14 0.92 1.52 11.26
CA THR A 14 1.37 2.31 12.40
C THR A 14 2.70 3.03 12.12
N SER A 15 3.64 2.41 11.40
CA SER A 15 4.97 2.98 11.17
C SER A 15 5.08 3.81 9.89
N GLY A 16 4.25 3.53 8.87
CA GLY A 16 4.44 4.09 7.53
C GLY A 16 5.63 3.48 6.79
N THR A 17 6.14 2.34 7.25
CA THR A 17 7.32 1.66 6.70
C THR A 17 7.03 0.19 6.42
N LEU A 18 7.80 -0.40 5.51
CA LEU A 18 7.71 -1.83 5.21
C LEU A 18 9.00 -2.52 5.69
N LEU A 19 8.89 -3.39 6.69
CA LEU A 19 10.06 -4.03 7.33
C LEU A 19 11.13 -3.03 7.80
N GLY A 20 10.73 -1.80 8.11
CA GLY A 20 11.63 -0.70 8.46
C GLY A 20 12.07 0.19 7.29
N ALA A 21 11.88 -0.22 6.03
CA ALA A 21 12.17 0.61 4.86
C ALA A 21 11.11 1.72 4.73
N PRO A 22 11.49 3.01 4.81
CA PRO A 22 10.57 4.11 4.56
C PRO A 22 10.23 4.22 3.06
N PRO A 23 9.17 4.97 2.70
CA PRO A 23 8.84 5.23 1.30
C PRO A 23 9.96 5.91 0.51
N THR A 24 10.86 6.62 1.19
CA THR A 24 12.02 7.31 0.62
C THR A 24 13.27 6.44 0.48
N ALA A 25 13.22 5.18 0.91
CA ALA A 25 14.35 4.26 0.82
C ALA A 25 14.80 4.10 -0.63
N SER A 26 16.11 3.96 -0.84
CA SER A 26 16.70 3.65 -2.14
C SER A 26 16.35 2.22 -2.60
N PRO A 27 16.52 1.90 -3.90
CA PRO A 27 16.28 0.55 -4.41
C PRO A 27 17.10 -0.52 -3.67
N ASP A 28 18.34 -0.20 -3.28
CA ASP A 28 19.23 -1.13 -2.60
C ASP A 28 18.79 -1.40 -1.15
N GLU A 29 18.37 -0.37 -0.42
CA GLU A 29 17.82 -0.53 0.94
C GLU A 29 16.54 -1.38 0.93
N VAL A 30 15.66 -1.16 -0.06
CA VAL A 30 14.44 -1.98 -0.22
C VAL A 30 14.79 -3.42 -0.59
N THR A 31 15.76 -3.62 -1.46
CA THR A 31 16.25 -4.97 -1.85
C THR A 31 16.86 -5.69 -0.65
N GLN A 32 17.59 -4.98 0.20
CA GLN A 32 18.14 -5.54 1.44
C GLN A 32 17.02 -5.98 2.40
N ALA A 33 15.92 -5.23 2.47
CA ALA A 33 14.79 -5.53 3.34
C ALA A 33 13.87 -6.64 2.80
N LEU A 34 13.61 -6.67 1.49
CA LEU A 34 12.62 -7.55 0.86
C LEU A 34 13.23 -8.76 0.13
N GLY A 35 14.52 -8.71 -0.20
CA GLY A 35 15.22 -9.70 -1.01
C GLY A 35 15.32 -9.29 -2.49
N THR A 36 15.94 -10.15 -3.30
CA THR A 36 16.22 -9.91 -4.73
C THR A 36 15.15 -10.48 -5.68
N ASP A 37 14.10 -11.10 -5.14
CA ASP A 37 13.00 -11.65 -5.93
C ASP A 37 11.97 -10.55 -6.24
N TYR A 38 12.27 -9.75 -7.26
CA TYR A 38 11.38 -8.70 -7.76
C TYR A 38 11.29 -8.72 -9.30
N ALA A 39 10.14 -8.30 -9.81
CA ALA A 39 10.04 -7.82 -11.19
C ALA A 39 10.34 -6.32 -11.21
N GLU A 40 11.07 -5.84 -12.21
CA GLU A 40 11.41 -4.43 -12.36
C GLU A 40 10.81 -3.87 -13.64
N ASN A 41 10.16 -2.72 -13.53
CA ASN A 41 9.88 -1.90 -14.68
C ASN A 41 11.02 -0.91 -14.85
N PRO A 42 11.81 -1.02 -15.92
CA PRO A 42 13.00 -0.20 -16.10
C PRO A 42 12.64 1.28 -16.29
N PRO A 43 13.59 2.19 -16.03
CA PRO A 43 13.40 3.60 -16.31
C PRO A 43 13.04 3.85 -17.77
N THR A 44 12.08 4.74 -18.01
CA THR A 44 11.84 5.30 -19.33
C THR A 44 12.89 6.35 -19.66
N ASP A 45 13.27 6.45 -20.94
CA ASP A 45 14.09 7.56 -21.45
C ASP A 45 13.22 8.84 -21.52
N SER A 46 13.02 9.47 -20.36
CA SER A 46 12.24 10.70 -20.18
C SER A 46 12.98 11.71 -19.29
N ASP A 47 12.58 12.99 -19.38
CA ASP A 47 13.11 14.07 -18.53
C ASP A 47 12.84 13.86 -17.03
N ASP A 48 11.92 12.97 -16.70
CA ASP A 48 11.62 12.51 -15.34
C ASP A 48 11.62 10.97 -15.32
N PRO A 49 12.78 10.33 -15.12
CA PRO A 49 12.86 8.88 -15.09
C PRO A 49 12.16 8.29 -13.86
N HIS A 50 11.22 7.39 -14.10
CA HIS A 50 10.48 6.64 -13.09
C HIS A 50 10.79 5.16 -13.18
N MET A 51 10.95 4.50 -12.03
CA MET A 51 11.20 3.06 -11.93
C MET A 51 10.36 2.48 -10.79
N TRP A 52 9.91 1.24 -10.94
CA TRP A 52 9.27 0.52 -9.84
C TRP A 52 9.68 -0.95 -9.80
N ARG A 53 9.64 -1.53 -8.60
CA ARG A 53 9.94 -2.93 -8.34
C ARG A 53 8.76 -3.59 -7.64
N ASP A 54 8.34 -4.73 -8.18
CA ASP A 54 7.27 -5.57 -7.68
C ASP A 54 7.82 -6.76 -6.90
N TYR A 55 7.62 -6.77 -5.58
CA TYR A 55 7.98 -7.87 -4.68
C TYR A 55 6.75 -8.76 -4.37
N GLY A 56 5.78 -8.80 -5.28
CA GLY A 56 4.51 -9.52 -5.18
C GLY A 56 3.44 -8.72 -4.45
N LEU A 57 3.54 -8.65 -3.11
CA LEU A 57 2.56 -7.93 -2.29
C LEU A 57 2.91 -6.45 -2.18
N ALA A 58 4.20 -6.14 -2.25
CA ALA A 58 4.72 -4.81 -2.07
C ALA A 58 5.32 -4.30 -3.38
N GLU A 59 5.00 -3.07 -3.70
CA GLU A 59 5.53 -2.34 -4.85
C GLU A 59 6.19 -1.07 -4.33
N PHE A 60 7.44 -0.83 -4.70
CA PHE A 60 8.12 0.42 -4.42
C PHE A 60 8.41 1.15 -5.71
N SER A 61 8.33 2.48 -5.64
CA SER A 61 8.45 3.35 -6.79
C SER A 61 9.41 4.50 -6.49
N TRP A 62 10.28 4.77 -7.46
CA TRP A 62 11.36 5.72 -7.37
C TRP A 62 11.34 6.66 -8.56
N GLN A 63 11.82 7.86 -8.31
CA GLN A 63 12.08 8.88 -9.32
C GLN A 63 13.51 9.40 -9.17
N ARG A 64 14.04 10.03 -10.21
CA ARG A 64 15.31 10.75 -10.17
C ARG A 64 15.22 11.97 -11.07
N ALA A 65 15.97 13.03 -10.74
CA ALA A 65 15.91 14.28 -11.51
C ALA A 65 16.60 14.19 -12.89
N SER A 66 17.50 13.23 -13.09
CA SER A 66 18.25 13.01 -14.33
C SER A 66 18.84 11.61 -14.36
N ALA A 67 19.44 11.21 -15.49
CA ALA A 67 20.05 9.89 -15.65
C ALA A 67 21.22 9.62 -14.67
N ASP A 68 21.92 10.67 -14.23
CA ASP A 68 23.07 10.56 -13.32
C ASP A 68 22.71 10.83 -11.84
N ALA A 69 21.48 11.28 -11.58
CA ALA A 69 21.01 11.52 -10.22
C ALA A 69 20.67 10.20 -9.50
N PRO A 70 20.85 10.12 -8.17
CA PRO A 70 20.45 8.95 -7.41
C PRO A 70 18.92 8.77 -7.42
N TRP A 71 18.49 7.52 -7.39
CA TRP A 71 17.08 7.16 -7.20
C TRP A 71 16.59 7.59 -5.82
N THR A 72 15.47 8.29 -5.78
CA THR A 72 14.78 8.67 -4.54
C THR A 72 13.41 8.01 -4.51
N GLY A 73 13.11 7.29 -3.43
CA GLY A 73 11.81 6.65 -3.26
C GLY A 73 10.73 7.71 -3.04
N HIS A 74 9.56 7.54 -3.66
CA HIS A 74 8.44 8.47 -3.44
C HIS A 74 7.28 7.81 -2.70
N HIS A 75 6.99 6.53 -2.94
CA HIS A 75 5.93 5.79 -2.25
C HIS A 75 6.14 4.27 -2.35
N PHE A 76 5.43 3.54 -1.50
CA PHE A 76 5.14 2.12 -1.71
C PHE A 76 3.64 1.85 -1.68
N THR A 77 3.24 0.78 -2.36
CA THR A 77 1.88 0.25 -2.35
C THR A 77 1.89 -1.22 -1.94
N LEU A 78 1.05 -1.59 -0.99
CA LEU A 78 0.68 -2.98 -0.76
C LEU A 78 -0.51 -3.34 -1.64
N GLN A 79 -0.28 -4.22 -2.60
CA GLN A 79 -1.26 -4.69 -3.58
C GLN A 79 -2.16 -5.79 -2.97
N VAL A 80 -2.87 -5.47 -1.89
CA VAL A 80 -3.64 -6.42 -1.05
C VAL A 80 -4.66 -7.23 -1.85
N HIS A 81 -5.25 -6.64 -2.89
CA HIS A 81 -6.18 -7.34 -3.78
C HIS A 81 -5.56 -8.58 -4.47
N ARG A 82 -4.23 -8.62 -4.66
CA ARG A 82 -3.52 -9.75 -5.28
C ARG A 82 -3.51 -11.00 -4.40
N LEU A 83 -3.83 -10.91 -3.10
CA LEU A 83 -3.97 -12.08 -2.23
C LEU A 83 -5.04 -13.08 -2.72
N THR A 84 -6.00 -12.60 -3.50
CA THR A 84 -7.00 -13.44 -4.15
C THR A 84 -6.38 -14.41 -5.16
N GLN A 85 -5.26 -14.05 -5.78
CA GLN A 85 -4.47 -14.86 -6.74
C GLN A 85 -3.63 -15.95 -6.05
N GLY A 86 -3.58 -15.96 -4.71
CA GLY A 86 -2.99 -17.04 -3.92
C GLY A 86 -1.57 -16.77 -3.41
N ARG A 87 -0.89 -17.84 -2.99
CA ARG A 87 0.35 -17.74 -2.17
C ARG A 87 1.52 -17.05 -2.87
N LYS A 88 1.56 -17.07 -4.21
CA LYS A 88 2.62 -16.44 -5.00
C LYS A 88 2.60 -14.91 -4.92
N ALA A 89 1.46 -14.32 -4.53
CA ALA A 89 1.33 -12.88 -4.37
C ALA A 89 2.08 -12.32 -3.16
N VAL A 90 2.63 -13.15 -2.27
CA VAL A 90 3.40 -12.68 -1.10
C VAL A 90 4.81 -13.23 -1.18
N GLY A 91 5.81 -12.33 -1.22
CA GLY A 91 7.23 -12.70 -1.27
C GLY A 91 7.68 -13.55 -0.08
N GLU A 92 8.76 -14.32 -0.28
CA GLU A 92 9.26 -15.28 0.71
C GLU A 92 9.62 -14.62 2.05
N THR A 93 10.30 -13.48 2.02
CA THR A 93 10.67 -12.70 3.22
C THR A 93 9.49 -12.42 4.14
N LEU A 94 8.36 -11.96 3.57
CA LEU A 94 7.14 -11.68 4.33
C LEU A 94 6.48 -12.96 4.87
N ARG A 95 6.48 -14.04 4.07
CA ARG A 95 5.93 -15.34 4.51
C ARG A 95 6.75 -15.96 5.64
N SER A 96 8.07 -15.83 5.59
CA SER A 96 8.97 -16.35 6.62
C SER A 96 8.82 -15.58 7.94
N ARG A 97 8.63 -14.25 7.89
CA ARG A 97 8.48 -13.41 9.09
C ARG A 97 7.06 -13.40 9.68
N TYR A 98 6.02 -13.37 8.85
CA TYR A 98 4.62 -13.20 9.28
C TYR A 98 3.72 -14.39 8.95
N GLY A 99 4.29 -15.50 8.49
CA GLY A 99 3.55 -16.73 8.22
C GLY A 99 2.54 -16.60 7.07
N ARG A 100 1.36 -17.20 7.26
CA ARG A 100 0.34 -17.29 6.21
C ARG A 100 -0.50 -16.03 6.12
N PHE A 101 -0.64 -15.54 4.90
CA PHE A 101 -1.58 -14.48 4.53
C PHE A 101 -2.92 -15.08 4.09
N ASP A 102 -4.01 -14.51 4.59
CA ASP A 102 -5.37 -14.86 4.16
C ASP A 102 -5.61 -14.34 2.73
N ARG A 103 -6.50 -14.97 1.97
CA ARG A 103 -6.82 -14.53 0.59
C ARG A 103 -7.45 -13.14 0.53
N ARG A 104 -7.93 -12.61 1.65
CA ARG A 104 -8.60 -11.31 1.77
C ARG A 104 -8.32 -10.71 3.14
N LEU A 105 -8.17 -9.38 3.19
CA LEU A 105 -8.03 -8.63 4.42
C LEU A 105 -9.33 -7.85 4.68
N ARG A 106 -10.04 -8.19 5.76
CA ARG A 106 -11.25 -7.45 6.18
C ARG A 106 -10.87 -6.15 6.87
N PHE A 107 -11.29 -5.02 6.30
CA PHE A 107 -11.01 -3.69 6.84
C PHE A 107 -11.46 -3.53 8.29
N GLU A 108 -12.69 -3.94 8.61
CA GLU A 108 -13.25 -3.87 9.96
C GLU A 108 -12.39 -4.57 11.02
N LYS A 109 -11.72 -5.66 10.67
CA LYS A 109 -10.83 -6.37 11.60
C LYS A 109 -9.55 -5.57 11.85
N LEU A 110 -8.97 -4.99 10.81
CA LEU A 110 -7.79 -4.14 10.89
C LEU A 110 -8.11 -2.86 11.68
N ARG A 111 -9.20 -2.15 11.32
CA ARG A 111 -9.66 -0.92 11.97
C ARG A 111 -9.82 -1.10 13.48
N ARG A 112 -10.55 -2.13 13.93
CA ARG A 112 -10.75 -2.39 15.37
C ARG A 112 -9.44 -2.61 16.14
N LEU A 113 -8.44 -3.23 15.51
CA LEU A 113 -7.15 -3.47 16.15
C LEU A 113 -6.28 -2.22 16.21
N LEU A 114 -6.32 -1.40 15.16
CA LEU A 114 -5.67 -0.09 15.14
C LEU A 114 -6.28 0.84 16.19
N GLU A 115 -7.61 0.89 16.30
CA GLU A 115 -8.32 1.67 17.33
C GLU A 115 -7.96 1.22 18.74
N LYS A 116 -7.92 -0.11 18.99
CA LYS A 116 -7.49 -0.65 20.29
C LYS A 116 -6.05 -0.26 20.67
N ARG A 117 -5.21 0.06 19.68
CA ARG A 117 -3.82 0.49 19.85
C ARG A 117 -3.64 2.01 19.82
N GLY A 118 -4.73 2.78 19.80
CA GLY A 118 -4.67 4.24 19.76
C GLY A 118 -4.22 4.80 18.41
N THR A 119 -4.40 4.04 17.33
CA THR A 119 -4.06 4.43 15.95
C THR A 119 -5.34 4.61 15.13
N PRO A 120 -6.22 5.58 15.43
CA PRO A 120 -7.45 5.75 14.69
C PRO A 120 -7.18 6.15 13.24
N LEU A 121 -8.09 5.76 12.36
CA LEU A 121 -8.10 6.14 10.95
C LEU A 121 -9.16 7.20 10.70
N VAL A 122 -8.88 8.12 9.78
CA VAL A 122 -9.81 9.17 9.35
C VAL A 122 -10.25 8.86 7.92
N GLU A 123 -11.56 8.79 7.67
CA GLU A 123 -12.06 8.68 6.30
C GLU A 123 -11.76 9.97 5.54
N VAL A 124 -11.24 9.85 4.33
CA VAL A 124 -10.93 10.98 3.43
C VAL A 124 -11.66 10.81 2.10
N PRO A 125 -12.03 11.91 1.41
CA PRO A 125 -12.61 11.81 0.09
C PRO A 125 -11.68 11.11 -0.89
N ASP A 126 -12.27 10.33 -1.79
CA ASP A 126 -11.57 9.77 -2.95
C ASP A 126 -11.98 10.53 -4.22
N PHE A 127 -11.28 10.30 -5.33
CA PHE A 127 -11.63 10.90 -6.61
C PHE A 127 -13.07 10.50 -7.03
N PRO A 128 -13.85 11.39 -7.68
CA PRO A 128 -15.26 11.12 -8.02
C PRO A 128 -15.50 9.86 -8.86
N SER A 129 -14.54 9.51 -9.73
CA SER A 129 -14.60 8.27 -10.52
C SER A 129 -14.46 7.00 -9.67
N GLN A 130 -13.78 7.10 -8.53
CA GLN A 130 -13.45 5.98 -7.63
C GLN A 130 -14.38 5.92 -6.41
N ALA A 131 -14.85 7.06 -5.91
CA ALA A 131 -15.68 7.20 -4.71
C ALA A 131 -16.97 6.34 -4.68
N PRO A 132 -17.62 6.01 -5.81
CA PRO A 132 -18.73 5.05 -5.82
C PRO A 132 -18.31 3.64 -5.41
N TYR A 133 -17.09 3.24 -5.75
CA TYR A 133 -16.58 1.88 -5.61
C TYR A 133 -15.63 1.69 -4.43
N TYR A 134 -15.02 2.77 -3.96
CA TYR A 134 -14.00 2.74 -2.91
C TYR A 134 -14.29 3.72 -1.77
N ARG A 135 -13.75 3.40 -0.60
CA ARG A 135 -13.57 4.31 0.54
C ARG A 135 -12.09 4.37 0.87
N VAL A 136 -11.59 5.55 1.22
CA VAL A 136 -10.19 5.74 1.61
C VAL A 136 -10.13 6.18 3.07
N TYR A 137 -9.28 5.50 3.84
CA TYR A 137 -9.02 5.81 5.24
C TYR A 137 -7.55 6.14 5.42
N TRP A 138 -7.25 7.19 6.17
CA TRP A 138 -5.91 7.73 6.33
C TRP A 138 -5.48 7.73 7.80
N GLN A 139 -4.23 7.35 8.07
CA GLN A 139 -3.60 7.44 9.37
C GLN A 139 -2.68 8.68 9.38
N PRO A 140 -2.99 9.75 10.14
CA PRO A 140 -2.30 11.03 10.01
C PRO A 140 -0.81 11.03 10.39
N THR A 141 -0.39 10.19 11.34
CA THR A 141 0.97 10.19 11.89
C THR A 141 1.97 9.52 10.96
N SER A 142 1.59 8.37 10.40
CA SER A 142 2.36 7.52 9.49
C SER A 142 2.10 7.88 8.02
N GLN A 143 1.09 8.71 7.76
CA GLN A 143 0.63 9.09 6.43
C GLN A 143 0.20 7.89 5.57
N VAL A 144 -0.21 6.79 6.19
CA VAL A 144 -0.67 5.59 5.47
C VAL A 144 -2.13 5.74 5.08
N SER A 145 -2.45 5.44 3.84
CA SER A 145 -3.83 5.32 3.36
C SER A 145 -4.22 3.86 3.12
N ILE A 146 -5.50 3.55 3.34
CA ILE A 146 -6.10 2.23 3.16
C ILE A 146 -7.34 2.41 2.29
N THR A 147 -7.33 1.77 1.12
CA THR A 147 -8.45 1.80 0.18
C THR A 147 -9.26 0.52 0.34
N VAL A 148 -10.58 0.67 0.48
CA VAL A 148 -11.52 -0.39 0.85
C VAL A 148 -12.64 -0.47 -0.18
N ILE A 149 -13.04 -1.68 -0.56
CA ILE A 149 -14.19 -1.88 -1.47
C ILE A 149 -15.47 -1.38 -0.80
N ARG A 150 -16.11 -0.38 -1.40
CA ARG A 150 -17.41 0.18 -1.00
C ARG A 150 -18.57 -0.49 -1.71
N ALA A 151 -18.45 -0.68 -3.02
CA ALA A 151 -19.46 -1.28 -3.87
C ALA A 151 -18.78 -1.97 -5.05
N HIS A 152 -19.45 -2.97 -5.63
CA HIS A 152 -18.95 -3.61 -6.84
C HIS A 152 -19.26 -2.78 -8.08
N GLY A 153 -18.26 -2.63 -8.94
CA GLY A 153 -18.40 -2.02 -10.25
C GLY A 153 -17.78 -2.90 -11.33
N LYS A 154 -18.51 -3.13 -12.41
CA LYS A 154 -18.01 -3.86 -13.57
C LYS A 154 -16.78 -3.12 -14.12
N TYR A 155 -15.64 -3.81 -14.22
CA TYR A 155 -14.32 -3.26 -14.59
C TYR A 155 -13.70 -2.26 -13.60
N ALA A 156 -14.42 -1.84 -12.56
CA ALA A 156 -13.93 -0.89 -11.56
C ALA A 156 -13.35 -1.60 -10.32
N THR A 157 -13.89 -2.76 -9.96
CA THR A 157 -13.46 -3.55 -8.79
C THR A 157 -13.20 -5.01 -9.18
N PRO A 158 -12.21 -5.69 -8.57
CA PRO A 158 -12.02 -7.13 -8.77
C PRO A 158 -13.22 -7.95 -8.29
N ASP A 159 -13.65 -8.92 -9.10
CA ASP A 159 -14.81 -9.78 -8.81
C ASP A 159 -14.60 -10.66 -7.55
N ASP A 160 -13.35 -10.99 -7.24
CA ASP A 160 -13.01 -11.88 -6.12
C ASP A 160 -13.00 -11.18 -4.75
N LEU A 161 -13.02 -9.84 -4.72
CA LEU A 161 -13.12 -9.08 -3.48
C LEU A 161 -14.59 -8.93 -3.06
N ARG A 162 -14.82 -8.54 -1.82
CA ARG A 162 -16.15 -8.22 -1.27
C ARG A 162 -16.14 -6.82 -0.72
N VAL A 163 -17.32 -6.21 -0.64
CA VAL A 163 -17.53 -4.97 0.15
C VAL A 163 -16.92 -5.13 1.55
N GLY A 164 -16.10 -4.16 1.94
CA GLY A 164 -15.33 -4.14 3.19
C GLY A 164 -14.00 -4.91 3.16
N ASP A 165 -13.59 -5.48 2.03
CA ASP A 165 -12.21 -5.96 1.83
C ASP A 165 -11.28 -4.79 1.50
N VAL A 166 -10.05 -4.86 1.99
CA VAL A 166 -8.98 -3.93 1.63
C VAL A 166 -8.50 -4.22 0.20
N TYR A 167 -8.46 -3.18 -0.63
CA TYR A 167 -7.99 -3.23 -2.01
C TYR A 167 -6.47 -3.00 -2.09
N HIS A 168 -5.99 -1.91 -1.51
CA HIS A 168 -4.56 -1.64 -1.35
C HIS A 168 -4.30 -0.78 -0.10
N ILE A 169 -3.03 -0.69 0.28
CA ILE A 169 -2.51 0.24 1.30
C ILE A 169 -1.38 1.03 0.64
N LEU A 170 -1.33 2.34 0.81
CA LEU A 170 -0.33 3.20 0.17
C LEU A 170 0.31 4.13 1.20
N ALA A 171 1.62 4.35 1.09
CA ALA A 171 2.34 5.32 1.90
C ALA A 171 3.46 6.02 1.12
N PRO A 172 3.63 7.35 1.29
CA PRO A 172 2.76 8.25 2.04
C PRO A 172 1.57 8.74 1.19
N MET A 173 0.46 9.02 1.83
CA MET A 173 -0.54 10.00 1.40
C MET A 173 -0.35 11.23 2.28
N THR A 174 0.20 12.31 1.72
CA THR A 174 0.65 13.45 2.52
C THR A 174 -0.53 14.29 3.04
N PRO A 175 -0.36 15.08 4.12
CA PRO A 175 -1.39 16.01 4.58
C PRO A 175 -1.86 17.00 3.50
N GLU A 176 -0.95 17.45 2.62
CA GLU A 176 -1.26 18.33 1.49
C GLU A 176 -2.19 17.65 0.49
N GLU A 177 -1.93 16.37 0.19
CA GLU A 177 -2.83 15.58 -0.68
C GLU A 177 -4.21 15.41 -0.03
N VAL A 178 -4.27 15.12 1.28
CA VAL A 178 -5.53 14.99 2.02
C VAL A 178 -6.33 16.30 1.99
N GLU A 179 -5.67 17.43 2.22
CA GLU A 179 -6.31 18.74 2.17
C GLU A 179 -6.78 19.08 0.74
N TRP A 180 -5.97 18.75 -0.25
CA TRP A 180 -6.34 18.91 -1.66
C TRP A 180 -7.60 18.08 -2.00
N ARG A 181 -7.68 16.82 -1.56
CA ARG A 181 -8.87 15.96 -1.74
C ARG A 181 -10.11 16.50 -1.02
N ARG A 182 -9.95 17.14 0.15
CA ARG A 182 -11.05 17.73 0.93
C ARG A 182 -11.57 19.05 0.36
N SER A 183 -10.67 19.90 -0.12
CA SER A 183 -11.01 21.23 -0.65
C SER A 183 -11.77 21.19 -1.98
N ARG A 184 -11.84 20.01 -2.60
CA ARG A 184 -12.49 19.80 -3.89
C ARG A 184 -13.55 18.69 -3.82
N PRO A 185 -14.69 18.93 -3.13
CA PRO A 185 -15.84 18.05 -3.20
C PRO A 185 -16.48 18.22 -4.59
N TRP A 186 -16.06 17.42 -5.56
CA TRP A 186 -16.67 17.36 -6.89
C TRP A 186 -17.83 16.36 -6.88
#